data_AF-A0AAU0T880-F1
#
_entry.id   AF-A0AAU0T880-F1
#
_cell.length_a   1.000
_cell.length_b   1.000
_cell.length_c   1.000
_cell.angle_alpha   90.00
_cell.angle_beta   90.00
_cell.angle_gamma   90.00
#
_symmetry.space_group_name_H-M   'P 1'
#
loop_
_entity.id
_entity.type
_entity.pdbx_description
1 polymer ?
#
loop_
_entity_poly.entity_id
_entity_poly.type
_entity_poly.pdbx_seq_one_letter_code
_entity_poly.pdbx_strand_id
1 'polypeptide(L)'
;MQGAMLRHQQPVPGRKPVPRGASRMVAKEPLSSRLPKANFGFIKHLFWPVMLVVLGFGTYEAATRLLPYADRPITKINVQGDLSYISQQAVQQRIAPFVAASFFTIDLAGMRTELEQMPWIAHAEVRRVWPDQVVIRLEEQLPVARWGDEALLNNQGQAFAPRELANYEHLPQLFGPQRAQQQVMQQYQVLSQMLRPLGFSIVRLELRERGSWFLTTGAGSSGPGIELLLGRDHLVEKMRRFIAIYEKTLKEQITNIARIDLRYSNGLAVGWREQAAPSTDKPAVAKN
;
A
#
# COMPACT_ATOMS: atom_id res chain seq x y z
N MET A 1 -18.92 -12.80 118.63
CA MET A 1 -19.47 -13.72 119.66
C MET A 1 -19.19 -15.15 119.22
N GLN A 2 -18.74 -15.97 120.18
CA GLN A 2 -18.80 -17.44 120.29
C GLN A 2 -19.04 -18.22 119.00
N GLY A 3 -18.15 -19.13 118.60
CA GLY A 3 -17.79 -20.33 119.35
C GLY A 3 -18.30 -21.50 118.49
N ALA A 4 -17.47 -22.45 118.07
CA ALA A 4 -16.95 -23.55 118.86
C ALA A 4 -17.30 -24.84 118.11
N MET A 5 -16.59 -25.91 118.48
CA MET A 5 -16.91 -27.32 118.28
C MET A 5 -16.35 -27.91 116.97
N LEU A 6 -15.16 -28.50 117.02
CA LEU A 6 -14.90 -29.89 117.43
C LEU A 6 -15.83 -30.86 116.68
N ARG A 7 -15.29 -31.89 116.02
CA ARG A 7 -14.89 -33.13 116.69
C ARG A 7 -14.65 -34.28 115.69
N HIS A 8 -13.62 -35.06 116.02
CA HIS A 8 -13.45 -36.51 115.80
C HIS A 8 -13.17 -37.02 114.39
N GLN A 9 -11.96 -37.55 114.19
CA GLN A 9 -11.54 -38.95 114.43
C GLN A 9 -12.04 -39.86 113.29
N GLN A 10 -11.16 -40.37 112.41
CA GLN A 10 -10.34 -41.58 112.60
C GLN A 10 -11.22 -42.85 112.84
N PRO A 11 -10.76 -44.09 112.61
CA PRO A 11 -9.81 -44.61 111.61
C PRO A 11 -10.18 -46.05 111.11
N VAL A 12 -9.21 -46.71 110.46
CA VAL A 12 -8.92 -48.18 110.46
C VAL A 12 -9.75 -49.14 109.55
N PRO A 13 -9.30 -50.40 109.32
CA PRO A 13 -8.51 -50.75 108.13
C PRO A 13 -8.96 -52.10 107.51
N GLY A 14 -8.15 -52.62 106.59
CA GLY A 14 -7.74 -54.02 106.71
C GLY A 14 -7.80 -54.84 105.42
N ARG A 15 -6.60 -55.35 105.06
CA ARG A 15 -6.27 -56.72 104.57
C ARG A 15 -7.06 -57.24 103.35
N LYS A 16 -6.50 -57.99 102.39
CA LYS A 16 -5.23 -58.68 102.15
C LYS A 16 -5.26 -59.12 100.64
N PRO A 17 -4.16 -59.63 100.06
CA PRO A 17 -3.87 -59.62 98.62
C PRO A 17 -4.08 -60.97 97.92
N VAL A 18 -4.30 -60.98 96.60
CA VAL A 18 -3.77 -61.93 95.56
C VAL A 18 -4.34 -61.53 94.17
N PRO A 19 -3.86 -62.05 93.01
CA PRO A 19 -2.54 -62.51 92.58
C PRO A 19 -2.07 -61.78 91.29
N ARG A 20 -0.86 -62.12 90.83
CA ARG A 20 -0.17 -61.61 89.64
C ARG A 20 -0.75 -62.18 88.34
N GLY A 21 -0.76 -61.36 87.28
CA GLY A 21 -0.53 -61.86 85.91
C GLY A 21 -1.49 -61.37 84.82
N ALA A 22 -1.21 -60.19 84.28
CA ALA A 22 -1.24 -59.86 82.85
C ALA A 22 -0.69 -58.44 82.72
N SER A 23 0.59 -58.30 82.37
CA SER A 23 1.20 -57.00 82.11
C SER A 23 0.55 -56.41 80.86
N ARG A 24 -0.49 -55.59 81.04
CA ARG A 24 -0.97 -54.66 80.01
C ARG A 24 0.23 -53.79 79.63
N MET A 25 0.68 -53.90 78.38
CA MET A 25 1.58 -52.91 77.80
C MET A 25 0.87 -51.56 77.88
N VAL A 26 1.28 -50.74 78.85
CA VAL A 26 0.96 -49.32 78.88
C VAL A 26 1.74 -48.73 77.72
N ALA A 27 1.04 -48.41 76.64
CA ALA A 27 1.59 -47.57 75.59
C ALA A 27 2.09 -46.30 76.28
N LYS A 28 3.41 -46.07 76.26
CA LYS A 28 3.97 -44.78 76.65
C LYS A 28 3.35 -43.76 75.70
N GLU A 29 2.48 -42.90 76.23
CA GLU A 29 2.04 -41.72 75.49
C GLU A 29 3.30 -40.99 75.00
N PRO A 30 3.41 -40.70 73.69
CA PRO A 30 4.57 -40.01 73.18
C PRO A 30 4.63 -38.62 73.83
N LEU A 31 5.84 -38.22 74.24
CA LEU A 31 6.20 -36.95 74.89
C LEU A 31 5.86 -35.69 74.06
N SER A 32 5.13 -35.81 72.95
CA SER A 32 4.74 -34.72 72.05
C SER A 32 3.54 -33.89 72.54
N SER A 33 2.94 -34.22 73.69
CA SER A 33 1.79 -33.49 74.24
C SER A 33 2.14 -32.28 75.11
N ARG A 34 3.43 -31.89 75.23
CA ARG A 34 3.89 -30.78 76.09
C ARG A 34 4.70 -29.69 75.39
N LEU A 35 4.53 -29.50 74.08
CA LEU A 35 5.02 -28.29 73.42
C LEU A 35 3.83 -27.41 73.05
N PRO A 36 3.87 -26.09 73.37
CA PRO A 36 2.86 -25.18 72.87
C PRO A 36 2.87 -25.26 71.35
N LYS A 37 1.73 -25.61 70.74
CA LYS A 37 1.58 -25.58 69.28
C LYS A 37 1.75 -24.12 68.86
N ALA A 38 2.92 -23.76 68.34
CA ALA A 38 3.16 -22.42 67.82
C ALA A 38 2.11 -22.15 66.73
N ASN A 39 1.23 -21.19 66.99
CA ASN A 39 0.10 -20.91 66.14
C ASN A 39 0.58 -19.99 64.99
N PHE A 40 1.19 -20.58 63.96
CA PHE A 40 1.73 -19.88 62.79
C PHE A 40 0.66 -19.24 61.88
N GLY A 41 -0.62 -19.26 62.28
CA GLY A 41 -1.72 -18.63 61.53
C GLY A 41 -1.47 -17.14 61.25
N PHE A 42 -0.95 -16.40 62.23
CA PHE A 42 -0.60 -14.98 62.05
C PHE A 42 0.48 -14.76 60.99
N ILE A 43 1.50 -15.62 60.96
CA ILE A 43 2.58 -15.58 59.95
C ILE A 43 2.02 -15.91 58.56
N LYS A 44 1.07 -16.84 58.45
CA LYS A 44 0.39 -17.13 57.18
C LYS A 44 -0.46 -15.96 56.67
N HIS A 45 -1.13 -15.24 57.57
CA HIS A 45 -1.91 -14.04 57.21
C HIS A 45 -1.04 -12.84 56.82
N LEU A 46 0.19 -12.74 57.34
CA LEU A 46 1.16 -11.73 56.94
C LEU A 46 1.94 -12.12 55.67
N PHE A 47 2.17 -13.42 55.45
CA PHE A 47 2.91 -13.92 54.29
C PHE A 47 2.18 -13.69 52.98
N TRP A 48 0.86 -13.91 52.93
CA TRP A 48 0.07 -13.73 51.70
C TRP A 48 0.11 -12.31 51.12
N PRO A 49 -0.15 -11.23 51.89
CA PRO A 49 -0.05 -9.86 51.35
C PRO A 49 1.38 -9.49 50.97
N VAL A 50 2.40 -9.91 51.75
CA VAL A 50 3.81 -9.64 51.42
C VAL A 50 4.20 -10.34 50.11
N MET A 51 3.79 -11.59 49.93
CA MET A 51 4.02 -12.33 48.69
C MET A 51 3.34 -11.66 47.49
N LEU A 52 2.12 -11.16 47.64
CA LEU A 52 1.43 -10.41 46.59
C LEU A 52 2.13 -9.10 46.25
N VAL A 53 2.64 -8.37 47.25
CA VAL A 53 3.41 -7.14 47.04
C VAL A 53 4.73 -7.44 46.31
N VAL A 54 5.46 -8.48 46.71
CA VAL A 54 6.70 -8.91 46.05
C VAL A 54 6.42 -9.38 44.62
N LEU A 55 5.34 -10.14 44.41
CA LEU A 55 4.92 -10.59 43.08
C LEU A 55 4.54 -9.39 42.20
N GLY A 56 3.74 -8.46 42.72
CA GLY A 56 3.34 -7.25 41.99
C GLY A 56 4.51 -6.33 41.66
N PHE A 57 5.46 -6.16 42.59
CA PHE A 57 6.68 -5.41 42.35
C PHE A 57 7.58 -6.13 41.34
N GLY A 58 7.70 -7.45 41.44
CA GLY A 58 8.46 -8.27 40.50
C GLY A 58 7.89 -8.24 39.08
N THR A 59 6.57 -8.31 38.91
CA THR A 59 5.92 -8.18 37.60
C THR A 59 6.02 -6.75 37.06
N TYR A 60 5.93 -5.73 37.92
CA TYR A 60 6.11 -4.33 37.52
C TYR A 60 7.55 -4.03 37.05
N GLU A 61 8.57 -4.45 37.80
CA GLU A 61 9.98 -4.33 37.41
C GLU A 61 10.28 -5.16 36.15
N ALA A 62 9.75 -6.38 36.05
CA ALA A 62 9.91 -7.19 34.85
C ALA A 62 9.25 -6.54 33.64
N ALA A 63 8.04 -6.00 33.78
CA ALA A 63 7.34 -5.31 32.69
C ALA A 63 8.11 -4.06 32.25
N THR A 64 8.51 -3.19 33.19
CA THR A 64 9.26 -1.96 32.87
C THR A 64 10.62 -2.23 32.24
N ARG A 65 11.30 -3.32 32.62
CA ARG A 65 12.57 -3.72 32.00
C ARG A 65 12.41 -4.46 30.68
N LEU A 66 11.32 -5.20 30.45
CA LEU A 66 11.10 -5.99 29.23
C LEU A 66 10.39 -5.23 28.11
N LEU A 67 9.51 -4.27 28.44
CA LEU A 67 8.79 -3.44 27.46
C LEU A 67 9.73 -2.73 26.45
N PRO A 68 10.88 -2.15 26.87
CA PRO A 68 11.83 -1.52 25.93
C PRO A 68 12.54 -2.49 24.99
N TYR A 69 12.64 -3.78 25.34
CA TYR A 69 13.22 -4.79 24.44
C TYR A 69 12.23 -5.24 23.36
N ALA A 70 10.93 -5.04 23.58
CA ALA A 70 9.87 -5.30 22.61
C ALA A 70 9.69 -4.15 21.62
N ASP A 71 9.83 -2.88 22.06
CA ASP A 71 9.70 -1.69 21.22
C ASP A 71 11.07 -1.21 20.72
N ARG A 72 11.73 -2.03 19.90
CA ARG A 72 13.01 -1.66 19.27
C ARG A 72 12.77 -0.61 18.18
N PRO A 73 13.68 0.36 17.99
CA PRO A 73 13.61 1.25 16.84
C PRO A 73 13.69 0.44 15.54
N ILE A 74 13.02 0.92 14.49
CA ILE A 74 13.01 0.24 13.19
C ILE A 74 14.43 0.17 12.65
N THR A 75 14.98 -1.04 12.52
CA THR A 75 16.37 -1.24 12.08
C THR A 75 16.48 -1.36 10.57
N LYS A 76 15.41 -1.80 9.88
CA LYS A 76 15.44 -2.15 8.45
C LYS A 76 14.20 -1.67 7.70
N ILE A 77 14.45 -0.94 6.61
CA ILE A 77 13.45 -0.55 5.62
C ILE A 77 13.73 -1.35 4.36
N ASN A 78 12.78 -2.16 3.94
CA ASN A 78 12.88 -2.90 2.69
C ASN A 78 11.96 -2.25 1.65
N VAL A 79 12.57 -1.60 0.66
CA VAL A 79 11.84 -1.02 -0.47
C VAL A 79 11.78 -2.05 -1.58
N GLN A 80 10.58 -2.52 -1.89
CA GLN A 80 10.29 -3.53 -2.89
C GLN A 80 9.59 -2.91 -4.09
N GLY A 81 10.07 -3.22 -5.30
CA GLY A 81 9.51 -2.73 -6.56
C GLY A 81 10.59 -2.60 -7.64
N ASP A 82 10.19 -2.75 -8.89
CA ASP A 82 11.05 -2.49 -10.05
C ASP A 82 11.06 -0.97 -10.32
N LEU A 83 11.90 -0.24 -9.57
CA LEU A 83 12.04 1.21 -9.68
C LEU A 83 13.00 1.57 -10.80
N SER A 84 12.50 2.25 -11.84
CA SER A 84 13.28 2.73 -12.98
C SER A 84 13.48 4.24 -12.97
N TYR A 85 12.51 5.00 -12.46
CA TYR A 85 12.49 6.46 -12.44
C TYR A 85 12.80 7.06 -11.05
N ILE A 86 12.67 6.28 -9.98
CA ILE A 86 12.95 6.72 -8.59
C ILE A 86 14.13 5.94 -7.99
N SER A 87 15.10 6.66 -7.41
CA SER A 87 16.16 6.01 -6.63
C SER A 87 15.68 5.61 -5.23
N GLN A 88 16.13 4.47 -4.72
CA GLN A 88 15.84 4.03 -3.36
C GLN A 88 16.30 5.06 -2.31
N GLN A 89 17.37 5.80 -2.59
CA GLN A 89 17.86 6.87 -1.72
C GLN A 89 16.87 8.03 -1.61
N ALA A 90 16.23 8.44 -2.72
CA ALA A 90 15.22 9.49 -2.70
C ALA A 90 13.99 9.08 -1.86
N VAL A 91 13.57 7.81 -1.97
CA VAL A 91 12.50 7.23 -1.14
C VAL A 91 12.89 7.26 0.33
N GLN A 92 14.11 6.81 0.68
CA GLN A 92 14.60 6.80 2.06
C GLN A 92 14.67 8.21 2.67
N GLN A 93 15.13 9.21 1.90
CA GLN A 93 15.17 10.60 2.35
C GLN A 93 13.77 11.16 2.62
N ARG A 94 12.79 10.83 1.77
CA ARG A 94 11.40 11.28 1.94
C ARG A 94 10.78 10.75 3.23
N ILE A 95 11.04 9.49 3.58
CA ILE A 95 10.46 8.84 4.76
C ILE A 95 11.30 8.99 6.03
N ALA A 96 12.52 9.53 5.96
CA ALA A 96 13.42 9.69 7.10
C ALA A 96 12.77 10.34 8.34
N PRO A 97 11.89 11.36 8.22
CA PRO A 97 11.20 11.95 9.37
C PRO A 97 10.31 10.96 10.14
N PHE A 98 9.75 9.96 9.45
CA PHE A 98 8.85 8.96 10.05
C PHE A 98 9.61 7.81 10.73
N VAL A 99 10.84 7.55 10.31
CA VAL A 99 11.66 6.42 10.78
C VAL A 99 12.28 6.70 12.17
N ALA A 100 12.38 7.97 12.56
CA ALA A 100 12.83 8.37 13.90
C ALA A 100 11.84 7.99 15.03
N ALA A 101 10.61 7.59 14.67
CA ALA A 101 9.61 7.13 15.61
C ALA A 101 9.82 5.66 16.03
N SER A 102 9.35 5.30 17.23
CA SER A 102 9.41 3.93 17.73
C SER A 102 8.58 2.97 16.87
N PHE A 103 8.97 1.68 16.82
CA PHE A 103 8.33 0.68 15.95
C PHE A 103 6.83 0.57 16.17
N PHE A 104 6.34 0.70 17.41
CA PHE A 104 4.90 0.67 17.67
C PHE A 104 4.18 1.98 17.34
N THR A 105 4.87 3.12 17.42
CA THR A 105 4.31 4.48 17.28
C THR A 105 4.41 5.08 15.88
N ILE A 106 5.09 4.42 14.95
CA ILE A 106 5.24 4.95 13.59
C ILE A 106 3.89 5.11 12.87
N ASP A 107 3.67 6.27 12.28
CA ASP A 107 2.53 6.56 11.42
C ASP A 107 2.75 6.01 10.01
N LEU A 108 2.25 4.80 9.77
CA LEU A 108 2.32 4.15 8.45
C LEU A 108 1.42 4.84 7.42
N ALA A 109 0.31 5.44 7.86
CA ALA A 109 -0.63 6.11 6.96
C ALA A 109 -0.02 7.43 6.45
N GLY A 110 0.57 8.23 7.35
CA GLY A 110 1.32 9.42 6.98
C GLY A 110 2.49 9.11 6.05
N MET A 111 3.26 8.06 6.34
CA MET A 111 4.35 7.62 5.46
C MET A 111 3.85 7.24 4.06
N ARG A 112 2.75 6.48 3.98
CA ARG A 112 2.13 6.13 2.70
C ARG A 112 1.73 7.38 1.91
N THR A 113 1.04 8.32 2.56
CA THR A 113 0.59 9.56 1.91
C THR A 113 1.77 10.40 1.41
N GLU A 114 2.85 10.50 2.18
CA GLU A 114 4.07 11.21 1.75
C GLU A 114 4.78 10.56 0.56
N LEU A 115 4.75 9.23 0.48
CA LEU A 115 5.27 8.49 -0.68
C LEU A 115 4.38 8.73 -1.90
N GLU A 116 3.05 8.62 -1.77
CA GLU A 116 2.10 8.85 -2.88
C GLU A 116 2.10 10.31 -3.39
N GLN A 117 2.63 11.27 -2.63
CA GLN A 117 2.88 12.65 -3.11
C GLN A 117 4.05 12.75 -4.10
N MET A 118 4.91 11.73 -4.18
CA MET A 118 5.99 11.73 -5.17
C MET A 118 5.39 11.50 -6.57
N PRO A 119 5.68 12.35 -7.58
CA PRO A 119 5.03 12.27 -8.88
C PRO A 119 5.18 10.95 -9.62
N TRP A 120 6.22 10.18 -9.31
CA TRP A 120 6.54 8.90 -9.94
C TRP A 120 5.93 7.69 -9.20
N ILE A 121 5.26 7.88 -8.07
CA ILE A 121 4.64 6.80 -7.30
C ILE A 121 3.14 6.77 -7.62
N ALA A 122 2.67 5.67 -8.17
CA ALA A 122 1.25 5.44 -8.45
C ALA A 122 0.52 4.97 -7.20
N HIS A 123 1.14 4.04 -6.47
CA HIS A 123 0.61 3.51 -5.24
C HIS A 123 1.74 3.11 -4.31
N ALA A 124 1.57 3.35 -3.01
CA ALA A 124 2.48 2.89 -1.98
C ALA A 124 1.74 2.01 -0.97
N GLU A 125 2.25 0.82 -0.76
CA GLU A 125 1.80 -0.08 0.31
C GLU A 125 2.88 -0.10 1.39
N VAL A 126 2.52 0.34 2.60
CA VAL A 126 3.42 0.38 3.74
C VAL A 126 2.87 -0.58 4.80
N ARG A 127 3.66 -1.59 5.16
CA ARG A 127 3.27 -2.58 6.16
C ARG A 127 4.37 -2.85 7.17
N ARG A 128 3.95 -3.11 8.40
CA ARG A 128 4.83 -3.48 9.50
C ARG A 128 5.10 -4.98 9.47
N VAL A 129 6.37 -5.36 9.61
CA VAL A 129 6.81 -6.76 9.70
C VAL A 129 7.61 -6.92 10.98
N TRP A 130 7.06 -7.72 11.90
CA TRP A 130 7.70 -8.03 13.18
C TRP A 130 9.01 -8.83 12.96
N PRO A 131 10.10 -8.61 13.73
CA PRO A 131 10.15 -7.82 14.97
C PRO A 131 10.42 -6.32 14.85
N ASP A 132 11.08 -5.84 13.80
CA ASP A 132 11.62 -4.48 13.76
C ASP A 132 11.71 -3.89 12.33
N GLN A 133 10.86 -4.35 11.41
CA GLN A 133 10.93 -4.00 9.99
C GLN A 133 9.68 -3.29 9.48
N VAL A 134 9.90 -2.38 8.53
CA VAL A 134 8.84 -1.82 7.69
C VAL A 134 9.13 -2.19 6.25
N VAL A 135 8.17 -2.85 5.61
CA VAL A 135 8.23 -3.19 4.20
C VAL A 135 7.39 -2.18 3.44
N ILE A 136 8.03 -1.55 2.46
CA ILE A 136 7.41 -0.56 1.57
C ILE A 136 7.40 -1.18 0.19
N ARG A 137 6.22 -1.38 -0.36
CA ARG A 137 6.04 -1.79 -1.75
C ARG A 137 5.58 -0.58 -2.54
N LEU A 138 6.32 -0.24 -3.58
CA LEU A 138 6.03 0.91 -4.44
C LEU A 138 5.62 0.42 -5.81
N GLU A 139 4.52 0.97 -6.32
CA GLU A 139 4.12 0.85 -7.72
C GLU A 139 4.48 2.15 -8.43
N GLU A 140 5.30 2.05 -9.47
CA GLU A 140 5.80 3.20 -10.20
C GLU A 140 4.83 3.66 -11.30
N GLN A 141 4.79 4.96 -11.55
CA GLN A 141 4.04 5.55 -12.65
C GLN A 141 4.72 5.23 -13.98
N LEU A 142 4.03 4.53 -14.87
CA LEU A 142 4.51 4.25 -16.22
C LEU A 142 3.90 5.27 -17.21
N PRO A 143 4.68 6.25 -17.70
CA PRO A 143 4.16 7.26 -18.62
C PRO A 143 3.82 6.62 -19.97
N VAL A 144 2.57 6.74 -20.38
CA VAL A 144 2.07 6.21 -21.67
C VAL A 144 1.87 7.32 -22.69
N ALA A 145 1.46 8.50 -22.21
CA ALA A 145 1.16 9.64 -23.07
C ALA A 145 1.36 10.96 -22.33
N ARG A 146 1.45 12.06 -23.07
CA ARG A 146 1.37 13.43 -22.54
C ARG A 146 -0.09 13.87 -22.46
N TRP A 147 -0.45 14.60 -21.42
CA TRP A 147 -1.75 15.22 -21.25
C TRP A 147 -1.63 16.73 -21.34
N GLY A 148 -2.07 17.28 -22.47
CA GLY A 148 -1.76 18.65 -22.83
C GLY A 148 -0.25 18.87 -22.92
N ASP A 149 0.22 19.95 -22.33
CA ASP A 149 1.63 20.36 -22.33
C ASP A 149 2.29 20.26 -20.95
N GLU A 150 1.52 19.99 -19.89
CA GLU A 150 1.95 20.14 -18.49
C GLU A 150 1.95 18.85 -17.67
N ALA A 151 1.36 17.76 -18.17
CA ALA A 151 1.27 16.50 -17.44
C ALA A 151 1.54 15.28 -18.33
N LEU A 152 1.82 14.15 -17.68
CA LEU A 152 1.85 12.81 -18.27
C LEU A 152 0.63 12.02 -17.79
N LEU A 153 0.21 11.05 -18.58
CA LEU A 153 -0.80 10.06 -18.20
C LEU A 153 -0.17 8.68 -18.12
N ASN A 154 -0.49 7.98 -17.03
CA ASN A 154 -0.17 6.57 -16.90
C ASN A 154 -1.15 5.67 -17.69
N ASN A 155 -0.90 4.36 -17.69
CA ASN A 155 -1.77 3.36 -18.31
C ASN A 155 -3.21 3.32 -17.77
N GLN A 156 -3.45 3.79 -16.55
CA GLN A 156 -4.77 3.90 -15.92
C GLN A 156 -5.47 5.22 -16.24
N GLY A 157 -4.80 6.15 -16.93
CA GLY A 157 -5.32 7.48 -17.23
C GLY A 157 -5.30 8.44 -16.03
N GLN A 158 -4.44 8.20 -15.04
CA GLN A 158 -4.14 9.16 -13.97
C GLN A 158 -3.05 10.12 -14.44
N ALA A 159 -3.28 11.41 -14.22
CA ALA A 159 -2.33 12.45 -14.59
C ALA A 159 -1.29 12.68 -13.48
N PHE A 160 -0.03 12.80 -13.86
CA PHE A 160 1.07 13.17 -12.97
C PHE A 160 2.05 14.08 -13.70
N ALA A 161 2.70 14.99 -12.96
CA ALA A 161 3.60 15.99 -13.51
C ALA A 161 5.01 15.82 -12.91
N PRO A 162 5.95 15.16 -13.62
CA PRO A 162 7.34 15.12 -13.18
C PRO A 162 8.03 16.48 -13.37
N ARG A 163 9.26 16.64 -12.89
CA ARG A 163 10.02 17.89 -13.11
C ARG A 163 10.54 18.04 -14.54
N GLU A 164 10.77 16.92 -15.24
CA GLU A 164 11.45 16.87 -16.53
C GLU A 164 10.52 16.37 -17.63
N LEU A 165 9.48 17.15 -17.98
CA LEU A 165 8.54 16.79 -19.04
C LEU A 165 9.18 16.71 -20.43
N ALA A 166 10.23 17.50 -20.67
CA ALA A 166 10.91 17.58 -21.96
C ALA A 166 11.49 16.24 -22.45
N ASN A 167 11.83 15.33 -21.53
CA ASN A 167 12.35 14.01 -21.88
C ASN A 167 11.29 13.09 -22.52
N TYR A 168 10.01 13.47 -22.43
CA TYR A 168 8.86 12.67 -22.86
C TYR A 168 8.18 13.21 -24.12
N GLU A 169 8.85 14.08 -24.89
CA GLU A 169 8.34 14.62 -26.17
C GLU A 169 7.99 13.54 -27.20
N HIS A 170 8.67 12.38 -27.12
CA HIS A 170 8.43 11.22 -27.98
C HIS A 170 7.09 10.51 -27.72
N LEU A 171 6.46 10.77 -26.56
CA LEU A 171 5.17 10.18 -26.23
C LEU A 171 4.02 10.88 -26.96
N PRO A 172 2.95 10.13 -27.30
CA PRO A 172 1.78 10.70 -27.94
C PRO A 172 1.10 11.73 -27.05
N GLN A 173 0.47 12.73 -27.68
CA GLN A 173 -0.20 13.81 -26.98
C GLN A 173 -1.72 13.57 -26.93
N LEU A 174 -2.27 13.55 -25.72
CA LEU A 174 -3.69 13.38 -25.46
C LEU A 174 -4.28 14.68 -24.94
N PHE A 175 -5.45 15.05 -25.45
CA PHE A 175 -6.17 16.25 -25.05
C PHE A 175 -7.62 15.92 -24.71
N GLY A 176 -8.14 16.61 -23.70
CA GLY A 176 -9.57 16.62 -23.40
C GLY A 176 -9.91 17.32 -22.10
N PRO A 177 -11.19 17.31 -21.70
CA PRO A 177 -11.61 17.81 -20.40
C PRO A 177 -10.92 17.04 -19.27
N GLN A 178 -10.55 17.71 -18.16
CA GLN A 178 -9.87 17.06 -17.02
C GLN A 178 -10.63 15.83 -16.51
N ARG A 179 -11.97 15.92 -16.41
CA ARG A 179 -12.84 14.80 -15.98
C ARG A 179 -12.85 13.59 -16.94
N ALA A 180 -12.27 13.71 -18.13
CA ALA A 180 -12.29 12.69 -19.17
C ALA A 180 -10.93 12.00 -19.37
N GLN A 181 -9.90 12.27 -18.55
CA GLN A 181 -8.56 11.68 -18.67
C GLN A 181 -8.57 10.15 -18.85
N GLN A 182 -9.30 9.45 -17.97
CA GLN A 182 -9.44 8.00 -18.04
C GLN A 182 -10.14 7.54 -19.33
N GLN A 183 -11.19 8.25 -19.75
CA GLN A 183 -11.90 7.97 -20.99
C GLN A 183 -10.99 8.16 -22.22
N VAL A 184 -10.20 9.23 -22.25
CA VAL A 184 -9.23 9.48 -23.34
C VAL A 184 -8.16 8.41 -23.38
N MET A 185 -7.61 8.02 -22.23
CA MET A 185 -6.60 6.95 -22.16
C MET A 185 -7.16 5.61 -22.64
N GLN A 186 -8.36 5.23 -22.21
CA GLN A 186 -9.03 4.01 -22.67
C GLN A 186 -9.21 3.99 -24.18
N GLN A 187 -9.70 5.11 -24.76
CA GLN A 187 -9.88 5.18 -26.21
C GLN A 187 -8.56 5.20 -26.97
N TYR A 188 -7.54 5.87 -26.44
CA TYR A 188 -6.20 5.80 -27.00
C TYR A 188 -5.69 4.35 -27.08
N GLN A 189 -5.81 3.57 -26.00
CA GLN A 189 -5.37 2.17 -25.97
C GLN A 189 -6.10 1.31 -27.01
N VAL A 190 -7.43 1.44 -27.05
CA VAL A 190 -8.30 0.69 -27.97
C VAL A 190 -7.97 1.03 -29.44
N LEU A 191 -7.85 2.32 -29.78
CA LEU A 191 -7.53 2.76 -31.13
C LEU A 191 -6.09 2.42 -31.53
N SER A 192 -5.13 2.55 -30.62
CA SER A 192 -3.73 2.19 -30.84
C SER A 192 -3.59 0.69 -31.15
N GLN A 193 -4.31 -0.18 -30.42
CA GLN A 193 -4.31 -1.61 -30.68
C GLN A 193 -4.88 -1.96 -32.07
N MET A 194 -5.92 -1.25 -32.51
CA MET A 194 -6.51 -1.46 -33.84
C MET A 194 -5.65 -0.93 -34.98
N LEU A 195 -4.90 0.14 -34.77
CA LEU A 195 -4.09 0.81 -35.80
C LEU A 195 -2.68 0.20 -35.97
N ARG A 196 -2.13 -0.38 -34.90
CA ARG A 196 -0.77 -0.95 -34.90
C ARG A 196 -0.53 -2.02 -35.99
N PRO A 197 -1.44 -2.97 -36.28
CA PRO A 197 -1.23 -3.97 -37.33
C PRO A 197 -1.10 -3.37 -38.73
N LEU A 198 -1.64 -2.17 -38.93
CA LEU A 198 -1.60 -1.45 -40.21
C LEU A 198 -0.32 -0.63 -40.37
N GLY A 199 0.51 -0.55 -39.33
CA GLY A 199 1.74 0.24 -39.25
C GLY A 199 1.54 1.68 -38.76
N PHE A 200 0.32 2.05 -38.36
CA PHE A 200 0.04 3.39 -37.86
C PHE A 200 0.35 3.50 -36.36
N SER A 201 1.05 4.57 -35.99
CA SER A 201 1.18 5.03 -34.60
C SER A 201 0.31 6.28 -34.40
N ILE A 202 -0.35 6.39 -33.25
CA ILE A 202 -1.09 7.60 -32.89
C ILE A 202 -0.10 8.57 -32.28
N VAL A 203 -0.02 9.80 -32.80
CA VAL A 203 0.78 10.89 -32.22
C VAL A 203 -0.07 11.89 -31.46
N ARG A 204 -1.36 12.02 -31.83
CA ARG A 204 -2.30 12.88 -31.13
C ARG A 204 -3.69 12.27 -31.07
N LEU A 205 -4.37 12.37 -29.93
CA LEU A 205 -5.80 12.08 -29.79
C LEU A 205 -6.44 13.20 -28.96
N GLU A 206 -7.49 13.80 -29.50
CA GLU A 206 -8.15 14.96 -28.90
C GLU A 206 -9.64 14.70 -28.75
N LEU A 207 -10.15 14.84 -27.52
CA LEU A 207 -11.57 14.91 -27.20
C LEU A 207 -11.94 16.38 -26.96
N ARG A 208 -12.68 16.98 -27.88
CA ARG A 208 -13.16 18.37 -27.71
C ARG A 208 -14.36 18.44 -26.78
N GLU A 209 -14.65 19.64 -26.26
CA GLU A 209 -15.77 19.89 -25.32
C GLU A 209 -17.13 19.41 -25.83
N ARG A 210 -17.36 19.48 -27.15
CA ARG A 210 -18.60 19.00 -27.79
C ARG A 210 -18.66 17.47 -27.97
N GLY A 211 -17.70 16.73 -27.40
CA GLY A 211 -17.60 15.28 -27.46
C GLY A 211 -17.00 14.71 -28.74
N SER A 212 -16.52 15.56 -29.65
CA SER A 212 -15.96 15.12 -30.92
C SER A 212 -14.49 14.72 -30.78
N TRP A 213 -14.16 13.55 -31.33
CA TRP A 213 -12.84 12.96 -31.34
C TRP A 213 -12.10 13.23 -32.64
N PHE A 214 -10.83 13.59 -32.50
CA PHE A 214 -9.86 13.78 -33.57
C PHE A 214 -8.62 12.95 -33.26
N LEU A 215 -8.11 12.25 -34.26
CA LEU A 215 -6.91 11.42 -34.14
C LEU A 215 -5.92 11.83 -35.22
N THR A 216 -4.66 11.98 -34.87
CA THR A 216 -3.57 12.20 -35.83
C THR A 216 -2.60 11.03 -35.73
N THR A 217 -2.29 10.42 -36.86
CA THR A 217 -1.25 9.40 -36.95
C THR A 217 0.11 10.02 -37.21
N GLY A 218 1.16 9.38 -36.71
CA GLY A 218 2.53 9.74 -37.02
C GLY A 218 2.96 9.24 -38.39
N ALA A 219 4.04 9.82 -38.92
CA ALA A 219 4.73 9.21 -40.03
C ALA A 219 5.34 7.87 -39.58
N GLY A 220 5.23 6.84 -40.40
CA GLY A 220 5.66 5.49 -40.06
C GLY A 220 5.78 4.58 -41.27
N SER A 221 5.76 3.27 -41.04
CA SER A 221 5.88 2.27 -42.11
C SER A 221 4.71 2.32 -43.11
N SER A 222 3.56 2.84 -42.70
CA SER A 222 2.37 3.01 -43.54
C SER A 222 2.41 4.27 -44.42
N GLY A 223 3.35 5.18 -44.20
CA GLY A 223 3.45 6.45 -44.92
C GLY A 223 3.38 7.69 -44.03
N PRO A 224 3.00 8.86 -44.57
CA PRO A 224 2.94 10.11 -43.82
C PRO A 224 1.81 10.09 -42.78
N GLY A 225 1.87 11.03 -41.83
CA GLY A 225 0.81 11.24 -40.86
C GLY A 225 -0.50 11.71 -41.50
N ILE A 226 -1.61 11.22 -40.96
CA ILE A 226 -2.98 11.45 -41.47
C ILE A 226 -3.86 11.92 -40.31
N GLU A 227 -4.77 12.82 -40.60
CA GLU A 227 -5.80 13.26 -39.66
C GLU A 227 -7.10 12.47 -39.86
N LEU A 228 -7.61 11.86 -38.80
CA LEU A 228 -8.87 11.13 -38.76
C LEU A 228 -9.90 11.88 -37.92
N LEU A 229 -11.00 12.29 -38.54
CA LEU A 229 -12.12 12.92 -37.85
C LEU A 229 -13.14 11.84 -37.49
N LEU A 230 -13.16 11.42 -36.23
CA LEU A 230 -14.00 10.31 -35.76
C LEU A 230 -15.42 10.78 -35.39
N GLY A 231 -15.59 12.06 -35.04
CA GLY A 231 -16.86 12.58 -34.54
C GLY A 231 -17.14 12.12 -33.09
N ARG A 232 -18.41 11.99 -32.70
CA ARG A 232 -18.78 11.79 -31.29
C ARG A 232 -18.93 10.32 -30.87
N ASP A 233 -19.65 9.56 -31.68
CA ASP A 233 -20.15 8.24 -31.27
C ASP A 233 -19.57 7.11 -32.14
N HIS A 234 -19.68 5.87 -31.64
CA HIS A 234 -19.35 4.64 -32.36
C HIS A 234 -17.92 4.60 -32.93
N LEU A 235 -16.94 5.08 -32.15
CA LEU A 235 -15.54 5.18 -32.57
C LEU A 235 -14.98 3.85 -33.06
N VAL A 236 -15.27 2.75 -32.34
CA VAL A 236 -14.78 1.41 -32.69
C VAL A 236 -15.35 0.93 -34.03
N GLU A 237 -16.64 1.15 -34.28
CA GLU A 237 -17.28 0.77 -35.55
C GLU A 237 -16.76 1.58 -36.72
N LYS A 238 -16.58 2.90 -36.53
CA LYS A 238 -15.97 3.79 -37.51
C LYS A 238 -14.53 3.40 -37.82
N MET A 239 -13.76 3.03 -36.78
CA MET A 239 -12.40 2.57 -36.94
C MET A 239 -12.36 1.25 -37.73
N ARG A 240 -13.20 0.26 -37.39
CA ARG A 240 -13.31 -0.98 -38.17
C ARG A 240 -13.65 -0.73 -39.64
N ARG A 241 -14.57 0.20 -39.93
CA ARG A 241 -14.89 0.60 -41.30
C ARG A 241 -13.69 1.22 -42.01
N PHE A 242 -12.99 2.13 -41.35
CA PHE A 242 -11.76 2.72 -41.89
C PHE A 242 -10.75 1.63 -42.26
N ILE A 243 -10.50 0.67 -41.37
CA ILE A 243 -9.57 -0.44 -41.60
C ILE A 243 -9.97 -1.24 -42.84
N ALA A 244 -11.24 -1.64 -42.95
CA ALA A 244 -11.75 -2.40 -44.09
C ALA A 244 -11.59 -1.64 -45.42
N ILE A 245 -11.85 -0.33 -45.44
CA ILE A 245 -11.71 0.50 -46.65
C ILE A 245 -10.22 0.76 -46.95
N TYR A 246 -9.41 0.94 -45.92
CA TYR A 246 -7.98 1.17 -46.02
C TYR A 246 -7.29 0.00 -46.73
N GLU A 247 -7.50 -1.22 -46.25
CA GLU A 247 -6.90 -2.42 -46.83
C GLU A 247 -7.34 -2.65 -48.28
N LYS A 248 -8.60 -2.34 -48.59
CA LYS A 248 -9.17 -2.58 -49.93
C LYS A 248 -8.81 -1.52 -50.96
N THR A 249 -8.68 -0.25 -50.56
CA THR A 249 -8.65 0.87 -51.52
C THR A 249 -7.67 1.99 -51.22
N LEU A 250 -7.41 2.31 -49.94
CA LEU A 250 -6.62 3.50 -49.61
C LEU A 250 -5.13 3.21 -49.43
N LYS A 251 -4.74 1.94 -49.21
CA LYS A 251 -3.35 1.56 -48.94
C LYS A 251 -2.37 2.04 -50.01
N GLU A 252 -2.74 1.95 -51.29
CA GLU A 252 -1.88 2.37 -52.41
C GLU A 252 -1.76 3.90 -52.55
N GLN A 253 -2.80 4.62 -52.13
CA GLN A 253 -2.90 6.08 -52.28
C GLN A 253 -2.61 6.82 -50.98
N ILE A 254 -2.21 6.10 -49.93
CA ILE A 254 -2.14 6.62 -48.57
C ILE A 254 -1.19 7.81 -48.43
N THR A 255 -0.10 7.82 -49.21
CA THR A 255 0.87 8.90 -49.32
C THR A 255 0.25 10.22 -49.82
N ASN A 256 -0.81 10.13 -50.61
CA ASN A 256 -1.52 11.28 -51.16
C ASN A 256 -2.68 11.76 -50.26
N ILE A 257 -2.96 11.06 -49.16
CA ILE A 257 -4.06 11.38 -48.26
C ILE A 257 -3.56 12.28 -47.13
N ALA A 258 -4.24 13.41 -46.91
CA ALA A 258 -3.98 14.30 -45.79
C ALA A 258 -4.94 14.05 -44.63
N ARG A 259 -6.22 13.80 -44.95
CA ARG A 259 -7.28 13.67 -43.93
C ARG A 259 -8.36 12.68 -44.35
N ILE A 260 -8.98 12.05 -43.37
CA ILE A 260 -10.10 11.13 -43.54
C ILE A 260 -11.21 11.51 -42.56
N ASP A 261 -12.39 11.79 -43.09
CA ASP A 261 -13.58 12.11 -42.29
C ASP A 261 -14.49 10.90 -42.15
N LEU A 262 -14.60 10.39 -40.92
CA LEU A 262 -15.40 9.22 -40.54
C LEU A 262 -16.71 9.59 -39.85
N ARG A 263 -17.10 10.88 -39.89
CA ARG A 263 -18.35 11.35 -39.26
C ARG A 263 -19.60 10.84 -39.98
N TYR A 264 -19.49 10.40 -41.23
CA TYR A 264 -20.60 9.90 -42.04
C TYR A 264 -21.02 8.47 -41.64
N SER A 265 -22.32 8.25 -41.52
CA SER A 265 -22.88 6.97 -41.04
C SER A 265 -22.58 5.78 -41.94
N ASN A 266 -22.44 5.98 -43.26
CA ASN A 266 -22.32 4.90 -44.24
C ASN A 266 -21.06 4.99 -45.12
N GLY A 267 -20.10 5.86 -44.79
CA GLY A 267 -18.92 6.06 -45.63
C GLY A 267 -17.81 6.80 -44.93
N LEU A 268 -16.82 7.21 -45.73
CA LEU A 268 -15.75 8.12 -45.33
C LEU A 268 -15.49 9.11 -46.47
N ALA A 269 -15.04 10.32 -46.12
CA ALA A 269 -14.56 11.29 -47.10
C ALA A 269 -13.04 11.40 -47.00
N VAL A 270 -12.35 11.44 -48.14
CA VAL A 270 -10.89 11.55 -48.22
C VAL A 270 -10.53 12.95 -48.69
N GLY A 271 -9.70 13.65 -47.92
CA GLY A 271 -9.05 14.88 -48.34
C GLY A 271 -7.63 14.59 -48.78
N TRP A 272 -7.32 14.92 -50.03
CA TRP A 272 -6.02 14.71 -50.64
C TRP A 272 -5.04 15.81 -50.22
N ARG A 273 -3.76 15.48 -50.19
CA ARG A 273 -2.68 16.43 -49.96
C ARG A 273 -2.53 17.30 -51.20
N GLU A 274 -2.41 18.62 -51.02
CA GLU A 274 -2.06 19.53 -52.09
C GLU A 274 -0.70 19.09 -52.66
N GLN A 275 -0.66 18.68 -53.93
CA GLN A 275 0.62 18.41 -54.59
C GLN A 275 1.34 19.75 -54.72
N ALA A 276 2.58 19.83 -54.21
CA ALA A 276 3.40 21.02 -54.40
C ALA A 276 3.50 21.30 -55.91
N ALA A 277 2.88 22.40 -56.36
CA ALA A 277 2.96 22.80 -57.76
C ALA A 277 4.44 22.92 -58.14
N PRO A 278 4.87 22.39 -59.31
CA PRO A 278 6.25 22.56 -59.76
C PRO A 278 6.53 24.07 -59.82
N SER A 279 7.56 24.50 -59.10
CA SER A 279 8.02 25.88 -59.09
C SER A 279 8.26 26.31 -60.53
N THR A 280 7.36 27.14 -61.06
CA THR A 280 7.53 27.75 -62.37
C THR A 280 8.67 28.75 -62.22
N ASP A 281 9.84 28.31 -62.64
CA ASP A 281 11.05 29.11 -62.73
C ASP A 281 10.73 30.30 -63.65
N LYS A 282 10.53 31.48 -63.04
CA LYS A 282 10.17 32.69 -63.75
C LYS A 282 11.45 33.21 -64.43
N PRO A 283 11.54 33.31 -65.77
CA PRO A 283 12.76 33.76 -66.42
C PRO A 283 13.10 35.16 -65.93
N ALA A 284 14.32 35.32 -65.40
CA ALA A 284 14.87 36.61 -65.02
C ALA A 284 14.89 37.51 -66.26
N VAL A 285 14.04 38.55 -66.25
CA VAL A 285 14.05 39.59 -67.26
C VAL A 285 15.35 40.36 -67.13
N ALA A 286 16.26 40.16 -68.08
CA ALA A 286 17.45 40.96 -68.27
C ALA A 286 17.01 42.42 -68.54
N LYS A 287 17.41 43.34 -67.67
CA LYS A 287 17.39 44.78 -67.97
C LYS A 287 18.72 45.13 -68.62
N ASN A 288 18.63 45.59 -69.88
CA ASN A 288 19.65 46.37 -70.56
C ASN A 288 19.76 47.76 -69.95
#